data_AF-A0A7C9FBE0-F1
#
_entry.id   AF-A0A7C9FBE0-F1
#
_cell.length_a   1.000
_cell.length_b   1.000
_cell.length_c   1.000
_cell.angle_alpha   90.00
_cell.angle_beta   90.00
_cell.angle_gamma   90.00
#
_symmetry.space_group_name_H-M   'P 1'
#
loop_
_entity.id
_entity.type
_entity.pdbx_description
1 polymer ?
#
loop_
_entity_poly.entity_id
_entity_poly.type
_entity_poly.pdbx_seq_one_letter_code
_entity_poly.pdbx_strand_id
1 'polypeptide(L)'
;MVYTTKIDLLGIVRGDSFELCVEIGEAFDLAGCTARAQVRSYAGDFRVVLELDIDIDGQHITLSKEAEAMRIAPGSYEYDVVVTDPEGREHTLFGGRFRITNRVTR
;
A
#
# COMPACT_ATOMS: atom_id res chain seq x y z
N MET A 1 15.56 8.08 11.43
CA MET A 1 15.75 6.64 11.12
C MET A 1 14.46 6.20 10.46
N VAL A 2 14.49 5.85 9.17
CA VAL A 2 13.28 5.43 8.44
C VAL A 2 13.09 3.94 8.70
N TYR A 3 11.99 3.58 9.39
CA TYR A 3 11.67 2.18 9.69
C TYR A 3 10.93 1.58 8.50
N THR A 4 11.66 1.14 7.48
CA THR A 4 11.02 0.50 6.31
C THR A 4 10.68 -0.95 6.67
N THR A 5 9.52 -1.16 7.28
CA THR A 5 8.96 -2.50 7.46
C THR A 5 8.51 -3.01 6.10
N LYS A 6 9.04 -4.16 5.66
CA LYS A 6 8.57 -4.84 4.45
C LYS A 6 7.43 -5.80 4.83
N ILE A 7 6.26 -5.59 4.24
CA ILE A 7 5.10 -6.45 4.43
C ILE A 7 4.87 -7.27 3.15
N ASP A 8 5.05 -8.59 3.25
CA ASP A 8 4.78 -9.51 2.14
C ASP A 8 3.42 -10.19 2.37
N LEU A 9 2.44 -9.89 1.52
CA LEU A 9 1.10 -10.50 1.55
C LEU A 9 1.04 -11.71 0.62
N LEU A 10 0.56 -12.85 1.13
CA LEU A 10 0.62 -14.16 0.46
C LEU A 10 -0.19 -14.24 -0.86
N GLY A 11 -1.26 -13.44 -1.01
CA GLY A 11 -1.98 -13.31 -2.27
C GLY A 11 -3.41 -12.79 -2.11
N ILE A 12 -3.83 -11.97 -3.07
CA ILE A 12 -5.17 -11.41 -3.20
C ILE A 12 -5.82 -12.05 -4.44
N VAL A 13 -7.02 -12.58 -4.30
CA VAL A 13 -7.77 -13.11 -5.45
C VAL A 13 -8.29 -11.95 -6.26
N ARG A 14 -8.08 -12.01 -7.58
CA ARG A 14 -8.50 -10.97 -8.52
C ARG A 14 -10.00 -10.74 -8.41
N GLY A 15 -10.37 -9.48 -8.16
CA GLY A 15 -11.77 -9.09 -7.99
C GLY A 15 -12.32 -9.26 -6.57
N ASP A 16 -11.49 -9.64 -5.60
CA ASP A 16 -11.82 -9.50 -4.17
C ASP A 16 -11.35 -8.11 -3.68
N SER A 17 -11.98 -7.60 -2.62
CA SER A 17 -11.54 -6.37 -1.95
C SER A 17 -10.23 -6.61 -1.20
N PHE A 18 -9.46 -5.54 -1.02
CA PHE A 18 -8.22 -5.54 -0.27
C PHE A 18 -8.31 -4.60 0.93
N GLU A 19 -7.80 -5.05 2.07
CA GLU A 19 -7.62 -4.23 3.27
C GLU A 19 -6.36 -4.70 4.01
N LEU A 20 -5.53 -3.75 4.46
CA LEU A 20 -4.35 -3.98 5.27
C LEU A 20 -4.24 -2.85 6.30
N CYS A 21 -4.29 -3.18 7.58
CA CYS A 21 -4.01 -2.24 8.66
C CYS A 21 -2.58 -2.43 9.17
N VAL A 22 -1.84 -1.34 9.28
CA VAL A 22 -0.45 -1.29 9.74
C VAL A 22 -0.34 -0.28 10.88
N GLU A 23 0.21 -0.70 12.01
CA GLU A 23 0.59 0.19 13.09
C GLU A 23 2.01 0.71 12.86
N ILE A 24 2.17 2.03 12.86
CA ILE A 24 3.45 2.71 12.78
C ILE A 24 3.96 2.91 14.21
N GLY A 25 5.22 2.53 14.47
CA GLY A 25 5.82 2.72 15.79
C GLY A 25 5.92 4.21 16.17
N GLU A 26 5.93 4.49 17.47
CA GLU A 26 5.84 5.83 18.10
C GLU A 26 6.85 6.91 17.63
N ALA A 27 7.81 6.55 16.78
CA ALA A 27 8.87 7.44 16.33
C ALA A 27 8.47 8.40 15.19
N PHE A 28 7.30 8.24 14.56
CA PHE A 28 6.84 9.10 13.47
C PHE A 28 5.47 9.72 13.80
N ASP A 29 5.38 11.04 13.83
CA ASP A 29 4.11 11.75 14.03
C ASP A 29 3.37 11.88 12.70
N LEU A 30 2.20 11.24 12.60
CA LEU A 30 1.35 11.28 11.40
C LEU A 30 0.40 12.50 11.42
N ALA A 31 0.34 13.26 12.51
CA ALA A 31 -0.57 14.39 12.62
C ALA A 31 -0.29 15.46 11.55
N GLY A 32 -1.33 15.81 10.79
CA GLY A 32 -1.24 16.81 9.71
C GLY A 32 -0.51 16.33 8.46
N CYS A 33 -0.04 15.09 8.42
CA CYS A 33 0.52 14.50 7.20
C CYS A 33 -0.59 14.17 6.19
N THR A 34 -0.25 14.23 4.90
CA THR A 34 -1.03 13.58 3.84
C THR A 34 -0.31 12.30 3.41
N ALA A 35 -1.03 11.33 2.87
CA ALA A 35 -0.45 10.05 2.46
C ALA A 35 -0.91 9.65 1.07
N ARG A 36 -0.05 8.89 0.37
CA ARG A 36 -0.36 8.22 -0.88
C ARG A 36 0.22 6.81 -0.89
N ALA A 37 -0.52 5.88 -1.47
CA ALA A 37 -0.10 4.49 -1.61
C ALA A 37 -0.22 4.06 -3.07
N GLN A 38 0.90 3.71 -3.68
CA GLN A 38 0.95 3.42 -5.11
C GLN A 38 1.45 2.01 -5.36
N VAL A 39 0.80 1.32 -6.28
CA VAL A 39 1.11 -0.04 -6.70
C VAL A 39 1.77 0.00 -8.07
N ARG A 40 2.88 -0.73 -8.20
CA ARG A 40 3.73 -0.80 -9.39
C ARG A 40 4.07 -2.24 -9.72
N SER A 41 4.41 -2.52 -10.99
CA SER A 41 4.72 -3.88 -11.43
C SER A 41 6.03 -4.41 -10.82
N TYR A 42 6.96 -3.51 -10.52
CA TYR A 42 8.23 -3.80 -9.84
C TYR A 42 8.78 -2.51 -9.21
N ALA A 43 9.73 -2.65 -8.28
CA ALA A 43 10.38 -1.52 -7.64
C ALA A 43 11.14 -0.67 -8.67
N GLY A 44 10.82 0.62 -8.75
CA GLY A 44 11.40 1.55 -9.74
C GLY A 44 10.64 1.69 -11.06
N ASP A 45 9.55 0.94 -11.27
CA ASP A 45 8.62 1.21 -12.38
C ASP A 45 7.93 2.56 -12.14
N PHE A 46 8.04 3.51 -13.07
CA PHE A 46 7.40 4.82 -12.93
C PHE A 46 5.90 4.79 -13.25
N ARG A 47 5.40 3.71 -13.85
CA ARG A 47 3.96 3.55 -14.13
C ARG A 47 3.22 3.03 -12.90
N VAL A 48 2.28 3.84 -12.40
CA VAL A 48 1.32 3.42 -11.38
C VAL A 48 0.27 2.52 -12.04
N VAL A 49 0.06 1.34 -11.47
CA VAL A 49 -0.94 0.35 -11.91
C VAL A 49 -2.24 0.54 -11.14
N LEU A 50 -2.14 0.89 -9.85
CA LEU A 50 -3.26 1.09 -8.94
C LEU A 50 -2.84 2.06 -7.83
N GLU A 51 -3.75 2.92 -7.39
CA GLU A 51 -3.59 3.70 -6.16
C GLU A 51 -4.52 3.11 -5.10
N LEU A 52 -3.98 2.85 -3.91
CA LEU A 52 -4.72 2.34 -2.76
C LEU A 52 -5.34 3.51 -1.99
N ASP A 53 -6.52 3.29 -1.45
CA ASP A 53 -7.18 4.24 -0.57
C ASP A 53 -6.49 4.16 0.81
N ILE A 54 -6.30 5.31 1.46
CA ILE A 54 -5.63 5.39 2.76
C ILE A 54 -6.55 6.05 3.77
N ASP A 55 -6.67 5.41 4.93
CA ASP A 55 -7.20 6.00 6.15
C ASP A 55 -6.13 6.04 7.25
N ILE A 56 -6.04 7.15 7.98
CA ILE A 56 -5.06 7.36 9.06
C ILE A 56 -5.82 7.64 10.34
N ASP A 57 -5.66 6.77 11.34
CA ASP A 57 -6.23 6.92 12.67
C ASP A 57 -5.12 6.79 13.73
N GLY A 58 -4.65 7.95 14.22
CA GLY A 58 -3.52 8.03 15.13
C GLY A 58 -2.24 7.47 14.52
N GLN A 59 -1.81 6.29 14.99
CA GLN A 59 -0.63 5.56 14.50
C GLN A 59 -1.00 4.40 13.55
N HIS A 60 -2.28 4.20 13.25
CA HIS A 60 -2.74 3.16 12.34
C HIS A 60 -2.95 3.73 10.94
N ILE A 61 -2.42 3.02 9.94
CA ILE A 61 -2.63 3.29 8.54
C ILE A 61 -3.35 2.09 7.94
N THR A 62 -4.57 2.34 7.42
CA THR A 62 -5.34 1.33 6.70
C THR A 62 -5.22 1.60 5.20
N LEU A 63 -4.68 0.63 4.47
CA LEU A 63 -4.70 0.60 3.02
C LEU A 63 -5.89 -0.24 2.57
N SER A 64 -6.68 0.27 1.63
CA SER A 64 -7.80 -0.50 1.09
C SER A 64 -8.00 -0.29 -0.40
N LYS A 65 -8.72 -1.23 -1.01
CA LYS A 65 -9.29 -1.05 -2.34
C LYS A 65 -10.48 -1.96 -2.55
N GLU A 66 -11.49 -1.43 -3.22
CA GLU A 66 -12.66 -2.19 -3.61
C GLU A 66 -12.40 -3.21 -4.72
N ALA A 67 -13.22 -4.26 -4.73
CA ALA A 67 -13.12 -5.43 -5.60
C ALA A 67 -12.97 -5.09 -7.09
N GLU A 68 -13.71 -4.10 -7.59
CA GLU A 68 -13.67 -3.74 -9.02
C GLU A 68 -12.30 -3.21 -9.44
N ALA A 69 -11.71 -2.32 -8.64
CA ALA A 69 -10.38 -1.76 -8.89
C ALA A 69 -9.27 -2.83 -8.76
N MET A 70 -9.50 -3.86 -7.95
CA MET A 70 -8.60 -5.02 -7.80
C MET A 70 -8.67 -6.02 -8.97
N ARG A 71 -9.41 -5.73 -10.05
CA ARG A 71 -9.44 -6.53 -11.28
C ARG A 71 -8.24 -6.33 -12.21
N ILE A 72 -7.08 -5.92 -11.69
CA ILE A 72 -5.82 -5.84 -12.44
C ILE A 72 -5.32 -7.23 -12.87
N ALA A 73 -4.34 -7.26 -13.77
CA ALA A 73 -3.80 -8.53 -14.28
C ALA A 73 -3.19 -9.39 -13.15
N PRO A 74 -3.24 -10.73 -13.25
CA PRO A 74 -2.54 -11.58 -12.30
C PRO A 74 -1.02 -11.37 -12.41
N GLY A 75 -0.34 -11.27 -11.26
CA GLY A 75 1.07 -10.89 -11.22
C GLY A 75 1.56 -10.61 -9.79
N SER A 76 2.85 -10.33 -9.66
CA SER A 76 3.42 -9.77 -8.42
C SER A 76 3.51 -8.27 -8.56
N TYR A 77 3.17 -7.55 -7.51
CA TYR A 77 3.14 -6.10 -7.47
C TYR A 77 3.83 -5.60 -6.22
N GLU A 78 4.63 -4.54 -6.37
CA GLU A 78 5.26 -3.83 -5.27
C GLU A 78 4.40 -2.60 -4.95
N TYR A 79 4.33 -2.21 -3.68
CA TYR A 79 3.67 -0.97 -3.26
C TYR A 79 4.52 -0.22 -2.24
N ASP A 80 4.35 1.08 -2.19
CA ASP A 80 4.91 1.95 -1.17
C ASP A 80 3.83 2.86 -0.58
N VAL A 81 4.07 3.30 0.66
CA VAL A 81 3.29 4.33 1.33
C VAL A 81 4.23 5.50 1.59
N VAL A 82 3.90 6.63 0.97
CA VAL A 82 4.63 7.88 1.12
C VAL A 82 3.74 8.86 1.85
N VAL A 83 4.27 9.47 2.90
CA VAL A 83 3.64 10.59 3.59
C VAL A 83 4.35 11.88 3.28
N THR A 84 3.57 12.95 3.17
CA THR A 84 4.07 14.31 3.01
C THR A 84 3.80 15.06 4.29
N ASP A 85 4.86 15.54 4.93
CA ASP A 85 4.78 16.33 6.16
C ASP A 85 4.19 17.74 5.90
N PRO A 86 3.78 18.48 6.95
CA PRO A 86 3.24 19.83 6.79
C PRO A 86 4.21 20.83 6.12
N GLU A 87 5.51 20.56 6.15
CA GLU A 87 6.53 21.34 5.43
C GLU A 87 6.68 20.95 3.96
N GLY A 88 5.92 19.94 3.49
CA GLY A 88 5.91 19.49 2.11
C GLY A 88 7.00 18.48 1.76
N ARG A 89 7.69 17.87 2.74
CA ARG A 89 8.71 16.86 2.49
C ARG A 89 8.09 15.48 2.48
N GLU A 90 8.48 14.68 1.50
CA GLU A 90 8.05 13.30 1.35
C GLU A 90 8.93 12.35 2.16
N HIS A 91 8.29 11.40 2.86
CA HIS A 91 8.93 10.32 3.59
C HIS A 91 8.26 9.00 3.21
N THR A 92 9.03 8.02 2.78
CA THR A 92 8.52 6.65 2.61
C THR A 92 8.41 6.01 4.00
N LEU A 93 7.20 5.64 4.43
CA LEU A 93 7.00 4.97 5.71
C LEU A 93 7.29 3.48 5.60
N PHE A 94 6.57 2.80 4.72
CA PHE A 94 6.71 1.37 4.51
C PHE A 94 6.33 1.01 3.08
N GLY A 95 6.61 -0.23 2.72
CA GLY A 95 6.24 -0.78 1.43
C GLY A 95 6.25 -2.29 1.51
N GLY A 96 5.88 -2.92 0.42
CA GLY A 96 5.73 -4.35 0.42
C GLY A 96 5.40 -4.90 -0.95
N ARG A 97 5.11 -6.19 -0.96
CA ARG A 97 4.74 -6.90 -2.16
C ARG A 97 3.48 -7.72 -1.90
N PHE A 98 2.58 -7.72 -2.87
CA PHE A 98 1.46 -8.65 -2.91
C PHE A 98 1.34 -9.31 -4.28
N ARG A 99 0.60 -10.40 -4.33
CA ARG A 99 0.34 -11.14 -5.56
C ARG A 99 -1.14 -11.10 -5.90
N ILE A 100 -1.48 -10.72 -7.13
CA ILE A 100 -2.83 -10.90 -7.67
C ILE A 100 -2.90 -12.26 -8.34
N THR A 101 -3.87 -13.07 -7.94
CA THR A 101 -4.06 -14.44 -8.44
C THR A 101 -5.47 -14.62 -8.98
N ASN A 102 -5.64 -15.47 -9.99
CA ASN A 102 -6.99 -15.86 -10.41
C ASN A 102 -7.55 -16.89 -9.42
N ARG A 103 -8.86 -16.88 -9.21
CA ARG A 103 -9.54 -17.94 -8.45
C ARG A 103 -9.27 -19.28 -9.13
N VAL A 104 -8.79 -20.26 -8.37
CA VAL A 104 -8.67 -21.63 -8.86
C VAL A 104 -10.08 -22.23 -8.88
N THR A 105 -10.76 -22.12 -10.01
CA THR A 105 -12.04 -22.81 -10.24
C THR A 105 -11.78 -24.15 -10.93
N ARG A 106 -12.41 -25.21 -10.44
CA ARG A 106 -12.48 -26.50 -11.14
C ARG A 106 -13.43 -26.41 -12.32
#